data_AF-S3CZM0-F1
#
_entry.id   AF-S3CZM0-F1
#
_cell.length_a   1.000
_cell.length_b   1.000
_cell.length_c   1.000
_cell.angle_alpha   90.00
_cell.angle_beta   90.00
_cell.angle_gamma   90.00
#
_symmetry.space_group_name_H-M   'P 1'
#
loop_
_entity.id
_entity.type
_entity.pdbx_description
1 polymer ?
#
loop_
_entity_poly.entity_id
_entity_poly.type
_entity_poly.pdbx_seq_one_letter_code
_entity_poly.pdbx_strand_id
1 'polypeptide(L)'
;MSHPSSRSSSILSSADNEKVAMADSDPPRNGLSGNPSYSEAFSSYIPSNLSIPPWVPEPVRQALQTGQAVLIQATNKAYPHVHHYTALAGSMVPVAVPLRLRKVAMIYAAVIAVVMLFANMTWSSGSSSGVEAKIYNDFPHKIWQIWKVHPLDFEERDHNTAYTWLERNPDYQYEVLTDNNEYSYVQSRFGPDGFNRPDIVDFYRNVRATIVRADLLRYMVMYAEGGVYADIDVEAIKPMSKFVPERYNKRDIDMVIGVEIDEPDWRDHPILGQKSRSFCQWTFISKPQNPVMMDLIENIMVWLRGVADRQKVSISDVVLDFDEIITGTGPSAFTNAIIKHINRSRSGSNLVNWDVFHDLSESKLVGGVLVLTVEAFAAGQGHSDSGNHDARSALVRHHYHASNWPSRHPRYKHPVYGEVERCNWNDDCVNQWDHDVAEFKKLPEKEQRRLIEDHEREEKEKAEAEAEEARRQQQQAEEEEQRRQQEEEEARRREEEARRKEDEEAKKKEENDKKTDNKKTDDKKTEGSNDEKKTENSEGAAQGGK
;
A
#
# COMPACT_ATOMS: atom_id res chain seq x y z
N MET A 1 -12.52 37.25 -23.58
CA MET A 1 -13.00 38.65 -23.49
C MET A 1 -14.12 38.63 -22.45
N SER A 2 -14.09 39.26 -21.28
CA SER A 2 -13.29 40.33 -20.69
C SER A 2 -13.50 40.29 -19.17
N HIS A 3 -12.40 40.35 -18.40
CA HIS A 3 -12.33 40.55 -16.96
C HIS A 3 -12.90 41.91 -16.52
N PRO A 4 -13.07 42.10 -15.20
CA PRO A 4 -12.62 43.34 -14.58
C PRO A 4 -11.55 43.13 -13.50
N SER A 5 -10.70 44.14 -13.45
CA SER A 5 -9.42 44.32 -12.78
C SER A 5 -9.51 44.61 -11.28
N SER A 6 -8.46 44.16 -10.60
CA SER A 6 -7.87 44.59 -9.33
C SER A 6 -8.00 46.08 -8.95
N ARG A 7 -8.05 46.33 -7.64
CA ARG A 7 -7.40 47.50 -7.00
C ARG A 7 -6.65 47.07 -5.74
N SER A 8 -5.39 47.49 -5.71
CA SER A 8 -4.46 47.39 -4.59
C SER A 8 -4.41 48.75 -3.88
N SER A 9 -4.29 48.75 -2.56
CA SER A 9 -3.77 49.91 -1.80
C SER A 9 -3.15 49.42 -0.48
N SER A 10 -1.83 49.45 -0.44
CA SER A 10 -1.02 49.50 0.78
C SER A 10 -0.90 50.96 1.25
N ILE A 11 -0.75 51.18 2.56
CA ILE A 11 0.31 52.02 3.21
C ILE A 11 -0.05 52.43 4.67
N LEU A 12 0.86 52.06 5.58
CA LEU A 12 1.37 52.69 6.83
C LEU A 12 0.54 52.91 8.12
N SER A 13 1.01 52.21 9.18
CA SER A 13 1.57 52.73 10.45
C SER A 13 0.76 53.69 11.33
N SER A 14 0.45 53.25 12.56
CA SER A 14 0.88 53.99 13.77
C SER A 14 0.89 53.07 15.00
N ALA A 15 1.95 53.22 15.79
CA ALA A 15 2.12 52.64 17.11
C ALA A 15 1.52 53.62 18.13
N ASP A 16 0.87 53.11 19.17
CA ASP A 16 0.59 53.87 20.39
C ASP A 16 0.88 53.03 21.62
N ASN A 17 1.41 53.74 22.60
CA ASN A 17 2.22 53.31 23.72
C ASN A 17 1.54 53.86 24.96
N GLU A 18 1.08 53.03 25.90
CA GLU A 18 0.51 53.51 27.17
C GLU A 18 1.12 52.79 28.38
N LYS A 19 1.89 53.57 29.15
CA LYS A 19 2.32 53.28 30.53
C LYS A 19 1.37 53.97 31.50
N VAL A 20 0.91 53.28 32.55
CA VAL A 20 0.47 53.90 33.82
C VAL A 20 0.90 53.03 35.01
N ALA A 21 1.04 53.69 36.16
CA ALA A 21 1.95 53.45 37.29
C ALA A 21 1.48 52.49 38.39
N MET A 22 2.46 52.18 39.25
CA MET A 22 2.38 51.51 40.57
C MET A 22 1.66 52.34 41.64
N ALA A 23 1.08 51.64 42.64
CA ALA A 23 1.04 52.08 44.03
C ALA A 23 0.89 50.89 45.01
N ASP A 24 1.65 50.98 46.11
CA ASP A 24 1.85 50.04 47.23
C ASP A 24 0.63 49.82 48.15
N SER A 25 0.57 48.65 48.79
CA SER A 25 0.26 48.51 50.24
C SER A 25 0.65 47.11 50.76
N ASP A 26 1.29 47.08 51.93
CA ASP A 26 2.08 45.99 52.52
C ASP A 26 1.49 45.62 53.93
N PRO A 27 2.02 44.66 54.74
CA PRO A 27 1.72 43.22 54.83
C PRO A 27 1.22 42.80 56.27
N PRO A 28 1.22 41.52 56.78
CA PRO A 28 2.45 40.72 57.07
C PRO A 28 2.38 39.16 57.06
N ARG A 29 3.53 38.56 56.65
CA ARG A 29 4.33 37.43 57.22
C ARG A 29 3.70 36.14 57.81
N ASN A 30 4.11 35.00 57.25
CA ASN A 30 4.89 33.88 57.86
C ASN A 30 4.94 32.72 56.83
N GLY A 31 6.00 31.98 56.50
CA GLY A 31 7.42 31.90 56.84
C GLY A 31 7.97 30.71 56.04
N LEU A 32 8.92 30.96 55.14
CA LEU A 32 9.54 29.96 54.26
C LEU A 32 10.58 29.14 55.02
N SER A 33 10.42 27.81 55.03
CA SER A 33 11.47 26.85 55.40
C SER A 33 11.88 26.03 54.18
N GLY A 34 13.15 26.18 53.79
CA GLY A 34 14.03 25.13 53.25
C GLY A 34 13.61 24.38 51.99
N ASN A 35 14.27 24.70 50.87
CA ASN A 35 14.40 23.80 49.71
C ASN A 35 15.01 22.45 50.15
N PRO A 36 14.43 21.29 49.79
CA PRO A 36 15.12 20.01 49.93
C PRO A 36 16.25 19.94 48.89
N SER A 37 17.41 19.49 49.36
CA SER A 37 18.63 19.38 48.57
C SER A 37 18.47 18.36 47.45
N TYR A 38 19.16 18.60 46.33
CA TYR A 38 19.25 17.77 45.12
C TYR A 38 19.66 16.29 45.33
N SER A 39 19.92 15.83 46.57
CA SER A 39 20.19 14.43 46.88
C SER A 39 18.95 13.53 46.88
N GLU A 40 17.73 14.09 46.99
CA GLU A 40 16.49 13.28 46.96
C GLU A 40 16.00 12.96 45.55
N ALA A 41 16.49 13.66 44.52
CA ALA A 41 16.01 13.50 43.13
C ALA A 41 16.62 12.33 42.35
N PHE A 42 17.63 11.61 42.89
CA PHE A 42 18.32 10.52 42.19
C PHE A 42 18.06 9.12 42.75
N SER A 43 17.40 9.01 43.92
CA SER A 43 17.02 7.71 44.50
C SER A 43 15.78 7.11 43.83
N SER A 44 15.16 7.80 42.86
CA SER A 44 13.94 7.39 42.16
C SER A 44 14.16 6.66 40.83
N TYR A 45 15.41 6.44 40.40
CA TYR A 45 15.73 5.85 39.08
C TYR A 45 16.33 4.44 39.09
N ILE A 46 16.31 3.73 40.24
CA ILE A 46 16.53 2.28 40.28
C ILE A 46 15.24 1.62 40.76
N PRO A 47 14.47 0.94 39.90
CA PRO A 47 13.27 0.26 40.34
C PRO A 47 13.66 -0.83 41.36
N SER A 48 13.19 -0.67 42.59
CA SER A 48 13.43 -1.59 43.70
C SER A 48 12.66 -2.91 43.59
N ASN A 49 11.91 -3.13 42.50
CA ASN A 49 11.22 -4.39 42.21
C ASN A 49 11.14 -4.64 40.69
N LEU A 50 12.20 -5.19 40.11
CA LEU A 50 12.11 -5.87 38.82
C LEU A 50 11.61 -7.29 39.11
N SER A 51 10.30 -7.52 38.96
CA SER A 51 9.71 -8.84 39.22
C SER A 51 10.25 -9.86 38.21
N ILE A 52 11.13 -10.77 38.64
CA ILE A 52 11.73 -11.81 37.79
C ILE A 52 10.61 -12.80 37.41
N PRO A 53 10.37 -13.06 36.11
CA PRO A 53 9.29 -13.94 35.67
C PRO A 53 9.36 -15.35 36.29
N PRO A 54 8.21 -16.03 36.52
CA PRO A 54 8.15 -17.33 37.21
C PRO A 54 8.91 -18.44 36.47
N TRP A 55 9.04 -18.34 35.15
CA TRP A 55 9.69 -19.34 34.28
C TRP A 55 11.22 -19.35 34.36
N VAL A 56 11.84 -18.40 35.05
CA VAL A 56 13.30 -18.35 35.23
C VAL A 56 13.72 -19.42 36.25
N PRO A 57 14.67 -20.33 35.92
CA PRO A 57 15.16 -21.34 36.84
C PRO A 57 15.75 -20.74 38.12
N GLU A 58 15.44 -21.35 39.27
CA GLU A 58 15.78 -20.84 40.61
C GLU A 58 17.28 -20.49 40.82
N PRO A 59 18.26 -21.25 40.29
CA PRO A 59 19.68 -20.88 40.42
C PRO A 59 20.01 -19.56 39.72
N VAL A 60 19.35 -19.27 38.60
CA VAL A 60 19.55 -18.05 37.82
C VAL A 60 18.87 -16.86 38.51
N ARG A 61 17.69 -17.09 39.10
CA ARG A 61 16.98 -16.08 39.90
C ARG A 61 17.83 -15.62 41.10
N GLN A 62 18.44 -16.54 41.82
CA GLN A 62 19.32 -16.22 42.96
C GLN A 62 20.58 -15.45 42.52
N ALA A 63 21.18 -15.83 41.38
CA ALA A 63 22.34 -15.13 40.83
C ALA A 63 22.00 -13.68 40.44
N LEU A 64 20.84 -13.45 39.81
CA LEU A 64 20.37 -12.11 39.42
C LEU A 64 20.09 -11.23 40.64
N GLN A 65 19.42 -11.76 41.66
CA GLN A 65 19.15 -11.03 42.90
C GLN A 65 20.46 -10.66 43.64
N THR A 66 21.41 -11.59 43.68
CA THR A 66 22.72 -11.35 44.29
C THR A 66 23.51 -10.30 43.52
N GLY A 67 23.49 -10.35 42.18
CA GLY A 67 24.12 -9.35 41.32
C GLY A 67 23.56 -7.94 41.51
N GLN A 68 22.24 -7.82 41.64
CA GLN A 68 21.57 -6.55 41.89
C GLN A 68 21.93 -5.97 43.27
N ALA A 69 21.99 -6.80 44.31
CA ALA A 69 22.40 -6.39 45.65
C ALA A 69 23.87 -5.92 45.69
N VAL A 70 24.77 -6.62 44.99
CA VAL A 70 26.18 -6.23 44.89
C VAL A 70 26.34 -4.91 44.12
N LEU A 71 25.57 -4.70 43.06
CA LEU A 71 25.61 -3.46 42.28
C LEU A 71 25.17 -2.25 43.12
N ILE A 72 24.07 -2.38 43.87
CA ILE A 72 23.56 -1.34 44.78
C ILE A 72 24.57 -1.07 45.92
N GLN A 73 25.19 -2.11 46.46
CA GLN A 73 26.20 -1.96 47.51
C GLN A 73 27.48 -1.30 46.97
N ALA A 74 27.89 -1.61 45.73
CA ALA A 74 29.05 -1.02 45.08
C ALA A 74 28.83 0.47 44.74
N THR A 75 27.65 0.83 44.23
CA THR A 75 27.31 2.23 43.92
C THR A 75 27.21 3.08 45.19
N ASN A 76 26.58 2.57 46.25
CA ASN A 76 26.50 3.27 47.54
C ASN A 76 27.86 3.43 48.22
N LYS A 77 28.81 2.51 48.01
CA LYS A 77 30.17 2.58 48.57
C LYS A 77 31.12 3.47 47.76
N ALA A 78 30.85 3.68 46.47
CA ALA A 78 31.63 4.56 45.61
C ALA A 78 31.23 6.05 45.74
N TYR A 79 29.99 6.33 46.13
CA TYR A 79 29.42 7.69 46.16
C TYR A 79 30.12 8.70 47.11
N PRO A 80 30.62 8.33 48.30
CA PRO A 80 31.30 9.29 49.19
C PRO A 80 32.72 9.68 48.71
N HIS A 81 33.28 8.96 47.74
CA HIS A 81 34.68 9.15 47.31
C HIS A 81 34.82 9.94 46.00
N VAL A 82 33.75 10.21 45.24
CA VAL A 82 33.84 10.91 43.95
C VAL A 82 33.67 12.44 44.11
N HIS A 83 33.01 12.91 45.18
CA HIS A 83 32.85 14.35 45.44
C HIS A 83 34.03 15.02 46.16
N HIS A 84 35.01 14.27 46.67
CA HIS A 84 36.18 14.85 47.36
C HIS A 84 37.41 15.07 46.45
N TYR A 85 37.44 14.46 45.26
CA TYR A 85 38.57 14.59 44.32
C TYR A 85 38.39 15.72 43.29
N THR A 86 37.17 16.20 43.04
CA THR A 86 36.90 17.34 42.15
C THR A 86 37.00 18.70 42.85
N ALA A 87 37.07 18.74 44.18
CA ALA A 87 37.20 19.97 44.98
C ALA A 87 38.62 20.27 45.50
N LEU A 88 39.61 19.38 45.26
CA LEU A 88 41.00 19.55 45.73
C LEU A 88 42.06 19.45 44.62
N ALA A 89 41.66 19.39 43.34
CA ALA A 89 42.56 19.42 42.19
C ALA A 89 43.11 20.82 41.84
N GLY A 90 43.11 21.75 42.81
CA GLY A 90 43.59 23.13 42.68
C GLY A 90 44.89 23.44 43.43
N SER A 91 45.53 22.47 44.08
CA SER A 91 46.83 22.71 44.73
C SER A 91 47.74 21.49 44.66
N MET A 92 48.93 21.71 44.09
CA MET A 92 49.96 20.72 43.82
C MET A 92 50.54 20.15 45.12
N VAL A 93 50.64 18.81 45.21
CA VAL A 93 51.74 18.11 45.89
C VAL A 93 52.05 16.83 45.09
N PRO A 94 53.27 16.64 44.55
CA PRO A 94 53.63 15.38 43.91
C PRO A 94 53.90 14.34 45.01
N VAL A 95 52.93 13.45 45.26
CA VAL A 95 53.19 12.24 46.03
C VAL A 95 54.05 11.31 45.17
N ALA A 96 55.32 11.18 45.54
CA ALA A 96 56.25 10.27 44.88
C ALA A 96 55.81 8.82 45.10
N VAL A 97 55.15 8.23 44.09
CA VAL A 97 54.78 6.81 44.10
C VAL A 97 56.05 5.96 44.07
N PRO A 98 56.25 5.00 45.00
CA PRO A 98 57.43 4.15 45.03
C PRO A 98 57.67 3.44 43.69
N LEU A 99 58.92 3.41 43.21
CA LEU A 99 59.31 2.86 41.90
C LEU A 99 58.79 1.43 41.63
N ARG A 100 58.61 0.61 42.67
CA ARG A 100 58.05 -0.74 42.53
C ARG A 100 56.56 -0.73 42.19
N LEU A 101 55.78 0.17 42.79
CA LEU A 101 54.34 0.32 42.50
C LEU A 101 54.12 0.92 41.10
N ARG A 102 55.01 1.80 40.64
CA ARG A 102 54.96 2.34 39.27
C ARG A 102 55.19 1.26 38.20
N LYS A 103 56.10 0.32 38.45
CA LYS A 103 56.33 -0.83 37.57
C LYS A 103 55.15 -1.81 37.57
N VAL A 104 54.59 -2.11 38.74
CA VAL A 104 53.40 -2.98 38.84
C VAL A 104 52.18 -2.32 38.17
N ALA A 105 51.97 -1.02 38.36
CA ALA A 105 50.88 -0.29 37.70
C ALA A 105 51.01 -0.28 36.18
N MET A 106 52.23 -0.13 35.63
CA MET A 106 52.47 -0.22 34.19
C MET A 106 52.25 -1.64 33.65
N ILE A 107 52.65 -2.67 34.41
CA ILE A 107 52.37 -4.07 34.04
C ILE A 107 50.86 -4.33 34.08
N TYR A 108 50.15 -3.85 35.10
CA TYR A 108 48.71 -4.01 35.24
C TYR A 108 47.95 -3.27 34.13
N ALA A 109 48.37 -2.06 33.78
CA ALA A 109 47.83 -1.30 32.65
C ALA A 109 48.10 -2.00 31.31
N ALA A 110 49.29 -2.58 31.12
CA ALA A 110 49.62 -3.35 29.93
C ALA A 110 48.78 -4.63 29.84
N VAL A 111 48.57 -5.35 30.95
CA VAL A 111 47.70 -6.53 30.98
C VAL A 111 46.25 -6.15 30.68
N ILE A 112 45.73 -5.06 31.25
CA ILE A 112 44.39 -4.54 30.92
C ILE A 112 44.31 -4.15 29.44
N ALA A 113 45.32 -3.48 28.89
CA ALA A 113 45.35 -3.11 27.48
C ALA A 113 45.39 -4.34 26.56
N VAL A 114 46.14 -5.38 26.93
CA VAL A 114 46.18 -6.66 26.21
C VAL A 114 44.84 -7.39 26.32
N VAL A 115 44.21 -7.44 27.50
CA VAL A 115 42.88 -8.02 27.69
C VAL A 115 41.82 -7.24 26.90
N MET A 116 41.88 -5.91 26.86
CA MET A 116 40.99 -5.09 26.02
C MET A 116 41.26 -5.29 24.53
N LEU A 117 42.52 -5.45 24.10
CA LEU A 117 42.86 -5.79 22.72
C LEU A 117 42.33 -7.17 22.33
N PHE A 118 42.49 -8.18 23.19
CA PHE A 118 41.93 -9.51 22.96
C PHE A 118 40.40 -9.50 23.00
N ALA A 119 39.78 -8.78 23.95
CA ALA A 119 38.33 -8.61 23.99
C ALA A 119 37.81 -7.93 22.72
N ASN A 120 38.48 -6.88 22.24
CA ASN A 120 38.15 -6.22 20.98
C ASN A 120 38.42 -7.10 19.76
N MET A 121 39.44 -7.97 19.78
CA MET A 121 39.76 -8.88 18.67
C MET A 121 38.80 -10.09 18.63
N THR A 122 38.33 -10.56 19.79
CA THR A 122 37.28 -11.60 19.89
C THR A 122 35.89 -11.04 19.63
N TRP A 123 35.62 -9.76 19.93
CA TRP A 123 34.36 -9.09 19.57
C TRP A 123 34.35 -8.64 18.10
N SER A 124 35.52 -8.38 17.50
CA SER A 124 35.69 -8.07 16.07
C SER A 124 35.73 -9.31 15.17
N SER A 125 35.70 -10.53 15.73
CA SER A 125 35.57 -11.78 14.96
C SER A 125 34.17 -12.38 15.04
N GLY A 126 33.26 -11.74 15.78
CA GLY A 126 31.83 -11.90 15.54
C GLY A 126 31.53 -11.18 14.24
N SER A 127 31.43 -11.94 13.15
CA SER A 127 30.80 -11.52 11.91
C SER A 127 29.38 -11.03 12.23
N SER A 128 29.24 -9.77 12.64
CA SER A 128 28.04 -9.02 12.34
C SER A 128 28.02 -8.96 10.83
N SER A 129 27.27 -9.86 10.21
CA SER A 129 26.77 -9.70 8.86
C SER A 129 25.87 -8.48 8.89
N GLY A 130 26.49 -7.29 8.98
CA GLY A 130 25.85 -6.06 8.62
C GLY A 130 25.42 -6.27 7.19
N VAL A 131 24.11 -6.35 6.97
CA VAL A 131 23.54 -6.31 5.63
C VAL A 131 24.08 -5.01 5.03
N GLU A 132 25.09 -5.14 4.17
CA GLU A 132 25.59 -4.01 3.40
C GLU A 132 24.38 -3.51 2.61
N ALA A 133 23.87 -2.33 2.98
CA ALA A 133 22.70 -1.77 2.35
C ALA A 133 23.03 -1.59 0.87
N LYS A 134 22.47 -2.46 0.03
CA LYS A 134 22.72 -2.43 -1.40
C LYS A 134 22.16 -1.12 -1.93
N ILE A 135 23.03 -0.22 -2.38
CA ILE A 135 22.63 1.06 -2.95
C ILE A 135 22.06 0.80 -4.35
N TYR A 136 20.73 0.90 -4.48
CA TYR A 136 20.05 0.78 -5.75
C TYR A 136 20.03 2.16 -6.43
N ASN A 137 20.65 2.25 -7.61
CA ASN A 137 20.75 3.49 -8.39
C ASN A 137 19.54 3.76 -9.29
N ASP A 138 18.69 2.75 -9.54
CA ASP A 138 17.46 2.86 -10.33
C ASP A 138 16.40 1.90 -9.77
N PHE A 139 15.16 2.07 -10.19
CA PHE A 139 14.06 1.16 -9.87
C PHE A 139 14.16 -0.12 -10.70
N PRO A 140 13.87 -1.30 -10.11
CA PRO A 140 13.74 -2.54 -10.87
C PRO A 140 12.68 -2.42 -11.99
N HIS A 141 13.00 -2.89 -13.20
CA HIS A 141 12.06 -2.95 -14.31
C HIS A 141 11.13 -4.16 -14.17
N LYS A 142 10.35 -4.16 -13.09
CA LYS A 142 9.44 -5.24 -12.72
C LYS A 142 8.10 -4.67 -12.26
N ILE A 143 7.01 -5.22 -12.79
CA ILE A 143 5.64 -4.85 -12.48
C ILE A 143 5.02 -6.02 -11.74
N TRP A 144 4.44 -5.72 -10.59
CA TRP A 144 3.78 -6.67 -9.72
C TRP A 144 2.31 -6.34 -9.62
N GLN A 145 1.49 -7.36 -9.85
CA GLN A 145 0.08 -7.36 -9.44
C GLN A 145 -0.19 -8.58 -8.57
N ILE A 146 -1.24 -8.51 -7.77
CA ILE A 146 -1.72 -9.64 -6.96
C ILE A 146 -3.15 -9.90 -7.37
N TRP A 147 -3.46 -11.15 -7.72
CA TRP A 147 -4.82 -11.55 -8.04
C TRP A 147 -5.10 -12.99 -7.64
N LYS A 148 -6.31 -13.47 -7.86
CA LYS A 148 -6.72 -14.81 -7.43
C LYS A 148 -6.13 -15.90 -8.32
N VAL A 149 -6.13 -15.65 -9.63
CA VAL A 149 -5.83 -16.64 -10.67
C VAL A 149 -4.64 -16.22 -11.53
N HIS A 150 -4.12 -17.16 -12.33
CA HIS A 150 -3.01 -16.89 -13.25
C HIS A 150 -3.44 -15.95 -14.39
N PRO A 151 -2.53 -15.14 -14.97
CA PRO A 151 -2.85 -14.22 -16.07
C PRO A 151 -3.54 -14.83 -17.31
N LEU A 152 -3.38 -16.14 -17.52
CA LEU A 152 -4.03 -16.87 -18.61
C LEU A 152 -5.51 -17.15 -18.35
N ASP A 153 -5.94 -17.08 -17.09
CA ASP A 153 -7.29 -17.35 -16.63
C ASP A 153 -8.02 -16.06 -16.21
N PHE A 154 -7.47 -14.90 -16.55
CA PHE A 154 -8.10 -13.62 -16.26
C PHE A 154 -9.42 -13.47 -17.00
N GLU A 155 -10.42 -12.94 -16.29
CA GLU A 155 -11.62 -12.40 -16.93
C GLU A 155 -11.24 -11.21 -17.81
N GLU A 156 -12.03 -10.94 -18.85
CA GLU A 156 -11.74 -9.91 -19.86
C GLU A 156 -11.42 -8.55 -19.22
N ARG A 157 -12.17 -8.15 -18.19
CA ARG A 157 -11.95 -6.89 -17.47
C ARG A 157 -10.55 -6.81 -16.85
N ASP A 158 -10.16 -7.84 -16.12
CA ASP A 158 -8.88 -7.89 -15.41
C ASP A 158 -7.73 -8.00 -16.42
N HIS A 159 -7.93 -8.78 -17.50
CA HIS A 159 -6.99 -8.89 -18.62
C HIS A 159 -6.73 -7.54 -19.29
N ASN A 160 -7.80 -6.82 -19.66
CA ASN A 160 -7.69 -5.54 -20.35
C ASN A 160 -6.91 -4.52 -19.51
N THR A 161 -7.17 -4.51 -18.21
CA THR A 161 -6.50 -3.61 -17.27
C THR A 161 -5.03 -3.97 -17.09
N ALA A 162 -4.73 -5.23 -16.79
CA ALA A 162 -3.37 -5.75 -16.65
C ALA A 162 -2.53 -5.59 -17.93
N TYR A 163 -3.13 -5.82 -19.10
CA TYR A 163 -2.45 -5.74 -20.39
C TYR A 163 -1.90 -4.34 -20.68
N THR A 164 -2.55 -3.28 -20.19
CA THR A 164 -2.04 -1.91 -20.38
C THR A 164 -0.67 -1.71 -19.76
N TRP A 165 -0.37 -2.35 -18.63
CA TRP A 165 0.96 -2.27 -18.01
C TRP A 165 2.05 -2.87 -18.91
N LEU A 166 1.76 -4.01 -19.54
CA LEU A 166 2.64 -4.68 -20.50
C LEU A 166 2.80 -3.85 -21.79
N GLU A 167 1.70 -3.37 -22.35
CA GLU A 167 1.70 -2.59 -23.59
C GLU A 167 2.50 -1.29 -23.44
N ARG A 168 2.34 -0.59 -22.32
CA ARG A 168 3.05 0.68 -22.05
C ARG A 168 4.50 0.46 -21.66
N ASN A 169 4.86 -0.70 -21.12
CA ASN A 169 6.19 -0.96 -20.56
C ASN A 169 6.78 -2.27 -21.10
N PRO A 170 7.05 -2.36 -22.43
CA PRO A 170 7.48 -3.61 -23.07
C PRO A 170 8.85 -4.12 -22.59
N ASP A 171 9.64 -3.28 -21.92
CA ASP A 171 10.93 -3.61 -21.33
C ASP A 171 10.84 -4.05 -19.86
N TYR A 172 9.64 -4.08 -19.28
CA TYR A 172 9.41 -4.49 -17.90
C TYR A 172 9.02 -5.97 -17.83
N GLN A 173 9.53 -6.66 -16.81
CA GLN A 173 9.03 -7.97 -16.44
C GLN A 173 7.69 -7.81 -15.72
N TYR A 174 6.70 -8.61 -16.09
CA TYR A 174 5.37 -8.59 -15.47
C TYR A 174 5.15 -9.89 -14.72
N GLU A 175 4.79 -9.79 -13.45
CA GLU A 175 4.54 -10.93 -12.57
C GLU A 175 3.23 -10.74 -11.82
N VAL A 176 2.52 -11.86 -11.64
CA VAL A 176 1.31 -11.91 -10.82
C VAL A 176 1.47 -12.96 -9.75
N LEU A 177 1.35 -12.54 -8.49
CA LEU A 177 1.18 -13.48 -7.39
C LEU A 177 -0.29 -13.86 -7.28
N THR A 178 -0.52 -15.16 -7.17
CA THR A 178 -1.84 -15.80 -7.16
C THR A 178 -2.07 -16.52 -5.86
N ASP A 179 -3.33 -16.78 -5.51
CA ASP A 179 -3.72 -17.56 -4.32
C ASP A 179 -2.95 -18.90 -4.21
N ASN A 180 -2.53 -19.47 -5.35
CA ASN A 180 -1.81 -20.74 -5.42
C ASN A 180 -0.29 -20.62 -5.17
N ASN A 181 0.33 -19.44 -5.34
CA ASN A 181 1.79 -19.28 -5.30
C ASN A 181 2.30 -18.25 -4.27
N GLU A 182 1.43 -17.37 -3.77
CA GLU A 182 1.80 -16.29 -2.84
C GLU A 182 2.48 -16.81 -1.56
N TYR A 183 1.99 -17.89 -0.97
CA TYR A 183 2.59 -18.43 0.26
C TYR A 183 4.00 -19.00 0.00
N SER A 184 4.19 -19.72 -1.12
CA SER A 184 5.50 -20.24 -1.52
C SER A 184 6.48 -19.10 -1.81
N TYR A 185 6.01 -18.02 -2.43
CA TYR A 185 6.79 -16.81 -2.63
C TYR A 185 7.26 -16.24 -1.29
N VAL A 186 6.34 -16.01 -0.36
CA VAL A 186 6.64 -15.48 0.99
C VAL A 186 7.64 -16.38 1.71
N GLN A 187 7.43 -17.70 1.69
CA GLN A 187 8.34 -18.66 2.32
C GLN A 187 9.75 -18.60 1.69
N SER A 188 9.85 -18.48 0.37
CA SER A 188 11.14 -18.39 -0.32
C SER A 188 11.90 -17.09 -0.03
N ARG A 189 11.19 -15.95 0.07
CA ARG A 189 11.80 -14.63 0.27
C ARG A 189 12.07 -14.32 1.73
N PHE A 190 11.19 -14.70 2.65
CA PHE A 190 11.29 -14.36 4.07
C PHE A 190 11.68 -15.56 4.95
N GLY A 191 11.75 -16.77 4.41
CA GLY A 191 12.24 -17.94 5.13
C GLY A 191 13.75 -17.92 5.40
N PRO A 192 14.30 -19.01 5.96
CA PRO A 192 15.71 -19.10 6.37
C PRO A 192 16.72 -18.78 5.25
N ASP A 193 16.41 -19.15 4.01
CA ASP A 193 17.29 -18.95 2.86
C ASP A 193 17.18 -17.55 2.21
N GLY A 194 16.18 -16.75 2.63
CA GLY A 194 15.95 -15.39 2.16
C GLY A 194 16.37 -14.35 3.21
N PHE A 195 15.42 -13.50 3.62
CA PHE A 195 15.63 -12.50 4.67
C PHE A 195 15.72 -13.08 6.09
N ASN A 196 15.53 -14.39 6.26
CA ASN A 196 15.57 -15.09 7.55
C ASN A 196 14.65 -14.46 8.60
N ARG A 197 13.38 -14.24 8.20
CA ARG A 197 12.27 -13.74 9.01
C ARG A 197 11.16 -14.79 9.12
N PRO A 198 11.43 -15.93 9.78
CA PRO A 198 10.42 -16.98 9.94
C PRO A 198 9.17 -16.48 10.69
N ASP A 199 9.31 -15.46 11.54
CA ASP A 199 8.19 -14.80 12.22
C ASP A 199 7.20 -14.13 11.26
N ILE A 200 7.69 -13.57 10.14
CA ILE A 200 6.85 -13.01 9.06
C ILE A 200 6.17 -14.15 8.30
N VAL A 201 6.90 -15.21 7.96
CA VAL A 201 6.35 -16.38 7.24
C VAL A 201 5.23 -17.04 8.04
N ASP A 202 5.46 -17.28 9.33
CA ASP A 202 4.48 -17.89 10.22
C ASP A 202 3.28 -16.96 10.45
N PHE A 203 3.52 -15.65 10.60
CA PHE A 203 2.43 -14.69 10.69
C PHE A 203 1.58 -14.70 9.42
N TYR A 204 2.20 -14.57 8.24
CA TYR A 204 1.51 -14.58 6.94
C TYR A 204 0.68 -15.85 6.75
N ARG A 205 1.19 -17.03 7.15
CA ARG A 205 0.43 -18.29 7.09
C ARG A 205 -0.90 -18.23 7.84
N ASN A 206 -0.96 -17.48 8.95
CA ASN A 206 -2.13 -17.43 9.82
C ASN A 206 -3.12 -16.31 9.47
N VAL A 207 -2.79 -15.38 8.56
CA VAL A 207 -3.72 -14.32 8.12
C VAL A 207 -4.72 -14.91 7.12
N ARG A 208 -6.01 -14.97 7.51
CA ARG A 208 -7.12 -15.43 6.64
C ARG A 208 -7.92 -14.31 5.99
N ALA A 209 -7.91 -13.10 6.55
CA ALA A 209 -8.57 -11.95 5.95
C ALA A 209 -7.88 -11.61 4.62
N THR A 210 -8.59 -11.83 3.50
CA THR A 210 -8.01 -11.78 2.15
C THR A 210 -7.45 -10.40 1.81
N ILE A 211 -8.13 -9.33 2.22
CA ILE A 211 -7.67 -7.95 1.98
C ILE A 211 -6.40 -7.62 2.76
N VAL A 212 -6.34 -7.98 4.06
CA VAL A 212 -5.14 -7.81 4.89
C VAL A 212 -3.97 -8.59 4.32
N ARG A 213 -4.24 -9.79 3.81
CA ARG A 213 -3.24 -10.65 3.19
C ARG A 213 -2.69 -10.03 1.90
N ALA A 214 -3.54 -9.48 1.04
CA ALA A 214 -3.14 -8.76 -0.17
C ALA A 214 -2.33 -7.50 0.14
N ASP A 215 -2.81 -6.66 1.08
CA ASP A 215 -2.09 -5.47 1.56
C ASP A 215 -0.70 -5.83 2.11
N LEU A 216 -0.62 -6.90 2.92
CA LEU A 216 0.66 -7.36 3.46
C LEU A 216 1.59 -7.87 2.35
N LEU A 217 1.06 -8.67 1.42
CA LEU A 217 1.83 -9.25 0.33
C LEU A 217 2.44 -8.17 -0.58
N ARG A 218 1.71 -7.10 -0.90
CA ARG A 218 2.29 -6.01 -1.72
C ARG A 218 3.48 -5.35 -1.04
N TYR A 219 3.43 -5.10 0.27
CA TYR A 219 4.57 -4.53 0.99
C TYR A 219 5.75 -5.52 1.06
N MET A 220 5.46 -6.81 1.22
CA MET A 220 6.48 -7.87 1.23
C MET A 220 7.20 -8.01 -0.11
N VAL A 221 6.45 -8.00 -1.22
CA VAL A 221 7.01 -8.01 -2.58
C VAL A 221 7.85 -6.77 -2.83
N MET A 222 7.34 -5.59 -2.47
CA MET A 222 8.05 -4.33 -2.71
C MET A 222 9.29 -4.17 -1.83
N TYR A 223 9.31 -4.75 -0.62
CA TYR A 223 10.53 -4.88 0.16
C TYR A 223 11.53 -5.86 -0.48
N ALA A 224 11.07 -7.02 -0.93
CA ALA A 224 11.94 -8.07 -1.45
C ALA A 224 12.59 -7.71 -2.79
N GLU A 225 11.80 -7.17 -3.71
CA GLU A 225 12.18 -7.04 -5.12
C GLU A 225 11.99 -5.64 -5.69
N GLY A 226 11.25 -4.75 -5.01
CA GLY A 226 10.93 -3.42 -5.51
C GLY A 226 10.26 -3.44 -6.89
N GLY A 227 10.42 -2.34 -7.62
CA GLY A 227 9.81 -2.15 -8.94
C GLY A 227 8.53 -1.34 -8.82
N VAL A 228 7.51 -1.72 -9.59
CA VAL A 228 6.20 -1.10 -9.65
C VAL A 228 5.18 -2.09 -9.08
N TYR A 229 4.36 -1.64 -8.14
CA TYR A 229 3.16 -2.35 -7.72
C TYR A 229 1.93 -1.63 -8.26
N ALA A 230 0.94 -2.40 -8.73
CA ALA A 230 -0.39 -1.91 -9.05
C ALA A 230 -1.45 -2.96 -8.70
N ASP A 231 -2.59 -2.55 -8.15
CA ASP A 231 -3.76 -3.42 -8.02
C ASP A 231 -4.25 -3.87 -9.41
N ILE A 232 -4.94 -5.01 -9.48
CA ILE A 232 -5.33 -5.63 -10.76
C ILE A 232 -6.27 -4.75 -11.59
N ASP A 233 -7.02 -3.90 -10.90
CA ASP A 233 -8.04 -2.98 -11.43
C ASP A 233 -7.48 -1.57 -11.69
N VAL A 234 -6.16 -1.47 -11.87
CA VAL A 234 -5.46 -0.23 -12.27
C VAL A 234 -4.95 -0.33 -13.70
N GLU A 235 -5.38 0.60 -14.55
CA GLU A 235 -4.89 0.78 -15.92
C GLU A 235 -3.68 1.71 -15.95
N ALA A 236 -2.65 1.36 -16.73
CA ALA A 236 -1.55 2.26 -17.07
C ALA A 236 -1.92 3.18 -18.25
N ILE A 237 -2.19 4.45 -17.97
CA ILE A 237 -2.42 5.47 -19.00
C ILE A 237 -1.10 5.85 -19.69
N LYS A 238 -0.01 5.94 -18.91
CA LYS A 238 1.33 6.35 -19.37
C LYS A 238 2.39 5.31 -19.01
N PRO A 239 3.50 5.26 -19.76
CA PRO A 239 4.63 4.39 -19.40
C PRO A 239 5.34 4.87 -18.14
N MET A 240 6.02 3.95 -17.45
CA MET A 240 6.78 4.19 -16.21
C MET A 240 7.87 5.26 -16.39
N SER A 241 8.37 5.45 -17.61
CA SER A 241 9.29 6.55 -17.96
C SER A 241 8.73 7.96 -17.72
N LYS A 242 7.41 8.11 -17.50
CA LYS A 242 6.75 9.38 -17.18
C LYS A 242 6.47 9.59 -15.69
N PHE A 243 6.61 8.57 -14.86
CA PHE A 243 6.29 8.64 -13.43
C PHE A 243 7.32 9.44 -12.63
N VAL A 244 8.55 9.53 -13.12
CA VAL A 244 9.58 10.43 -12.57
C VAL A 244 9.80 11.58 -13.55
N PRO A 245 9.37 12.80 -13.21
CA PRO A 245 9.62 13.96 -14.06
C PRO A 245 11.12 14.21 -14.25
N GLU A 246 11.50 14.68 -15.45
CA GLU A 246 12.89 14.85 -15.88
C GLU A 246 13.72 15.82 -15.01
N ARG A 247 13.05 16.69 -14.24
CA ARG A 247 13.69 17.58 -13.26
C ARG A 247 14.25 16.86 -12.04
N TYR A 248 13.87 15.62 -11.81
CA TYR A 248 14.35 14.80 -10.69
C TYR A 248 15.37 13.77 -11.16
N ASN A 249 16.39 13.54 -10.34
CA ASN A 249 17.35 12.48 -10.52
C ASN A 249 16.88 11.22 -9.77
N LYS A 250 16.63 10.13 -10.51
CA LYS A 250 16.14 8.86 -9.94
C LYS A 250 17.01 8.30 -8.81
N ARG A 251 18.31 8.61 -8.80
CA ARG A 251 19.22 8.16 -7.73
C ARG A 251 18.82 8.68 -6.36
N ASP A 252 18.22 9.88 -6.31
CA ASP A 252 17.82 10.57 -5.09
C ASP A 252 16.40 10.18 -4.63
N ILE A 253 15.74 9.27 -5.35
CA ILE A 253 14.38 8.81 -5.08
C ILE A 253 14.41 7.34 -4.71
N ASP A 254 13.89 6.99 -3.54
CA ASP A 254 13.76 5.61 -3.06
C ASP A 254 12.34 5.07 -3.24
N MET A 255 11.37 5.96 -3.36
CA MET A 255 9.96 5.62 -3.55
C MET A 255 9.23 6.69 -4.37
N VAL A 256 8.29 6.28 -5.22
CA VAL A 256 7.34 7.17 -5.90
C VAL A 256 5.93 6.77 -5.49
N ILE A 257 5.16 7.74 -5.02
CA ILE A 257 3.76 7.59 -4.59
C ILE A 257 2.93 8.74 -5.14
N GLY A 258 1.61 8.60 -5.14
CA GLY A 258 0.67 9.70 -5.40
C GLY A 258 -0.14 10.05 -4.17
N VAL A 259 -0.71 11.25 -4.14
CA VAL A 259 -1.82 11.56 -3.22
C VAL A 259 -3.10 10.91 -3.76
N GLU A 260 -3.85 10.25 -2.91
CA GLU A 260 -5.16 9.67 -3.24
C GLU A 260 -6.29 10.56 -2.75
N ILE A 261 -6.34 10.88 -1.46
CA ILE A 261 -7.36 11.76 -0.88
C ILE A 261 -6.67 12.95 -0.22
N ASP A 262 -7.13 14.16 -0.55
CA ASP A 262 -6.65 15.42 0.01
C ASP A 262 -7.83 16.32 0.42
N GLU A 263 -8.44 15.98 1.55
CA GLU A 263 -9.61 16.63 2.13
C GLU A 263 -9.35 17.04 3.60
N PRO A 264 -8.29 17.82 3.88
CA PRO A 264 -7.78 18.03 5.24
C PRO A 264 -8.75 18.77 6.17
N ASP A 265 -9.79 19.42 5.64
CA ASP A 265 -10.85 20.05 6.42
C ASP A 265 -11.65 19.02 7.22
N TRP A 266 -11.76 17.79 6.71
CA TRP A 266 -12.45 16.68 7.36
C TRP A 266 -11.58 15.88 8.34
N ARG A 267 -10.32 16.28 8.58
CA ARG A 267 -9.35 15.52 9.42
C ARG A 267 -9.85 15.20 10.85
N ASP A 268 -10.69 16.06 11.40
CA ASP A 268 -11.20 15.96 12.77
C ASP A 268 -12.59 15.28 12.83
N HIS A 269 -13.18 14.94 11.68
CA HIS A 269 -14.46 14.24 11.60
C HIS A 269 -14.31 12.79 12.07
N PRO A 270 -15.24 12.26 12.90
CA PRO A 270 -15.09 10.95 13.55
C PRO A 270 -15.01 9.76 12.59
N ILE A 271 -15.73 9.80 11.46
CA ILE A 271 -15.74 8.72 10.44
C ILE A 271 -14.78 9.03 9.27
N LEU A 272 -14.85 10.24 8.70
CA LEU A 272 -14.06 10.65 7.54
C LEU A 272 -12.60 11.00 7.86
N GLY A 273 -12.30 11.47 9.06
CA GLY A 273 -10.99 12.06 9.39
C GLY A 273 -9.82 11.12 9.18
N GLN A 274 -10.00 9.82 9.43
CA GLN A 274 -8.96 8.82 9.26
C GLN A 274 -8.57 8.59 7.79
N LYS A 275 -9.48 8.88 6.84
CA LYS A 275 -9.30 8.69 5.38
C LYS A 275 -9.19 10.00 4.60
N SER A 276 -9.36 11.14 5.26
CA SER A 276 -9.32 12.48 4.66
C SER A 276 -7.98 12.87 4.01
N ARG A 277 -6.90 12.19 4.37
CA ARG A 277 -5.54 12.53 3.99
C ARG A 277 -4.78 11.25 3.75
N SER A 278 -4.68 10.82 2.49
CA SER A 278 -4.06 9.55 2.14
C SER A 278 -3.18 9.63 0.91
N PHE A 279 -2.03 8.96 1.00
CA PHE A 279 -1.29 8.54 -0.18
C PHE A 279 -1.91 7.29 -0.78
N CYS A 280 -1.85 7.21 -2.10
CA CYS A 280 -2.25 6.06 -2.89
C CYS A 280 -1.36 4.86 -2.53
N GLN A 281 -2.01 3.78 -2.09
CA GLN A 281 -1.35 2.50 -1.81
C GLN A 281 -1.60 1.43 -2.89
N TRP A 282 -2.61 1.63 -3.74
CA TRP A 282 -3.00 0.69 -4.79
C TRP A 282 -2.09 0.81 -6.03
N THR A 283 -1.24 1.83 -6.11
CA THR A 283 -0.11 1.89 -7.04
C THR A 283 1.04 2.67 -6.43
N PHE A 284 2.24 2.12 -6.45
CA PHE A 284 3.46 2.82 -6.03
C PHE A 284 4.72 2.13 -6.56
N ILE A 285 5.82 2.86 -6.53
CA ILE A 285 7.12 2.40 -7.01
C ILE A 285 8.11 2.47 -5.85
N SER A 286 8.95 1.45 -5.71
CA SER A 286 9.93 1.41 -4.62
C SER A 286 11.21 0.72 -5.07
N LYS A 287 12.34 1.17 -4.53
CA LYS A 287 13.57 0.38 -4.56
C LYS A 287 13.46 -0.80 -3.57
N PRO A 288 14.13 -1.92 -3.85
CA PRO A 288 14.15 -3.04 -2.91
C PRO A 288 14.74 -2.62 -1.57
N GLN A 289 14.28 -3.25 -0.50
CA GLN A 289 14.71 -3.04 0.88
C GLN A 289 14.52 -1.60 1.39
N ASN A 290 13.56 -0.86 0.82
CA ASN A 290 13.15 0.42 1.39
C ASN A 290 12.61 0.20 2.82
N PRO A 291 13.21 0.85 3.86
CA PRO A 291 12.85 0.60 5.26
C PRO A 291 11.37 0.81 5.57
N VAL A 292 10.69 1.73 4.87
CA VAL A 292 9.25 1.97 5.10
C VAL A 292 8.39 0.75 4.81
N MET A 293 8.80 -0.12 3.87
CA MET A 293 8.08 -1.36 3.57
C MET A 293 8.18 -2.36 4.73
N MET A 294 9.36 -2.50 5.35
CA MET A 294 9.53 -3.36 6.54
C MET A 294 8.80 -2.76 7.74
N ASP A 295 8.91 -1.44 7.94
CA ASP A 295 8.16 -0.75 9.00
C ASP A 295 6.63 -1.02 8.85
N LEU A 296 6.10 -1.01 7.63
CA LEU A 296 4.69 -1.36 7.34
C LEU A 296 4.35 -2.81 7.70
N ILE A 297 5.15 -3.77 7.21
CA ILE A 297 4.95 -5.20 7.50
C ILE A 297 4.88 -5.45 9.01
N GLU A 298 5.84 -4.90 9.76
CA GLU A 298 5.90 -5.08 11.22
C GLU A 298 4.78 -4.35 11.95
N ASN A 299 4.41 -3.14 11.51
CA ASN A 299 3.27 -2.41 12.09
C ASN A 299 1.97 -3.20 11.92
N ILE A 300 1.73 -3.80 10.74
CA ILE A 300 0.56 -4.64 10.47
C ILE A 300 0.57 -5.88 11.37
N MET A 301 1.73 -6.51 11.53
CA MET A 301 1.88 -7.67 12.43
C MET A 301 1.53 -7.34 13.87
N VAL A 302 2.00 -6.19 14.38
CA VAL A 302 1.69 -5.72 15.73
C VAL A 302 0.21 -5.35 15.85
N TRP A 303 -0.32 -4.61 14.87
CA TRP A 303 -1.70 -4.17 14.86
C TRP A 303 -2.67 -5.35 14.87
N LEU A 304 -2.51 -6.32 13.95
CA LEU A 304 -3.44 -7.44 13.83
C LEU A 304 -3.39 -8.38 15.05
N ARG A 305 -2.19 -8.57 15.65
CA ARG A 305 -2.07 -9.27 16.94
C ARG A 305 -2.85 -8.51 18.03
N GLY A 306 -2.73 -7.19 18.08
CA GLY A 306 -3.49 -6.36 19.00
C GLY A 306 -5.01 -6.45 18.78
N VAL A 307 -5.49 -6.53 17.54
CA VAL A 307 -6.91 -6.76 17.23
C VAL A 307 -7.34 -8.13 17.72
N ALA A 308 -6.57 -9.18 17.42
CA ALA A 308 -6.83 -10.55 17.86
C ALA A 308 -6.92 -10.65 19.40
N ASP A 309 -6.02 -10.00 20.11
CA ASP A 309 -6.01 -9.95 21.58
C ASP A 309 -7.25 -9.23 22.13
N ARG A 310 -7.67 -8.10 21.53
CA ARG A 310 -8.89 -7.38 21.91
C ARG A 310 -10.15 -8.22 21.71
N GLN A 311 -10.22 -8.92 20.58
CA GLN A 311 -11.33 -9.81 20.22
C GLN A 311 -11.26 -11.16 20.96
N LYS A 312 -10.13 -11.47 21.60
CA LYS A 312 -9.85 -12.76 22.28
C LYS A 312 -9.96 -13.95 21.33
N VAL A 313 -9.47 -13.79 20.10
CA VAL A 313 -9.47 -14.81 19.06
C VAL A 313 -8.07 -15.02 18.51
N SER A 314 -7.87 -16.06 17.71
CA SER A 314 -6.63 -16.23 16.96
C SER A 314 -6.55 -15.23 15.80
N ILE A 315 -5.35 -14.94 15.29
CA ILE A 315 -5.16 -14.08 14.09
C ILE A 315 -6.03 -14.56 12.92
N SER A 316 -6.22 -15.87 12.78
CA SER A 316 -6.96 -16.48 11.69
C SER A 316 -8.47 -16.31 11.78
N ASP A 317 -8.98 -15.89 12.95
CA ASP A 317 -10.41 -15.74 13.23
C ASP A 317 -10.79 -14.27 13.52
N VAL A 318 -9.86 -13.33 13.30
CA VAL A 318 -10.14 -11.90 13.42
C VAL A 318 -11.18 -11.47 12.39
N VAL A 319 -12.17 -10.73 12.85
CA VAL A 319 -13.17 -10.06 12.01
C VAL A 319 -12.89 -8.57 12.04
N LEU A 320 -12.79 -7.94 10.87
CA LEU A 320 -12.47 -6.52 10.74
C LEU A 320 -13.64 -5.78 10.13
N ASP A 321 -13.87 -4.55 10.58
CA ASP A 321 -14.71 -3.60 9.86
C ASP A 321 -13.90 -2.85 8.78
N PHE A 322 -14.60 -2.01 8.00
CA PHE A 322 -13.97 -1.25 6.92
C PHE A 322 -12.87 -0.29 7.44
N ASP A 323 -13.15 0.46 8.52
CA ASP A 323 -12.23 1.49 9.00
C ASP A 323 -11.00 0.87 9.69
N GLU A 324 -11.16 -0.29 10.35
CA GLU A 324 -10.04 -1.08 10.87
C GLU A 324 -9.09 -1.52 9.75
N ILE A 325 -9.59 -1.92 8.57
CA ILE A 325 -8.74 -2.25 7.42
C ILE A 325 -8.00 -1.00 6.92
N ILE A 326 -8.72 0.10 6.70
CA ILE A 326 -8.14 1.35 6.21
C ILE A 326 -7.02 1.86 7.12
N THR A 327 -7.21 1.77 8.44
CA THR A 327 -6.24 2.25 9.43
C THR A 327 -5.16 1.24 9.82
N GLY A 328 -5.42 -0.05 9.62
CA GLY A 328 -4.53 -1.14 9.99
C GLY A 328 -3.54 -1.53 8.91
N THR A 329 -4.01 -1.69 7.68
CA THR A 329 -3.21 -2.15 6.52
C THR A 329 -3.34 -1.27 5.29
N GLY A 330 -4.44 -0.52 5.22
CA GLY A 330 -4.85 0.29 4.10
C GLY A 330 -4.17 1.66 4.00
N PRO A 331 -4.78 2.59 3.23
CA PRO A 331 -4.13 3.84 2.83
C PRO A 331 -3.72 4.72 4.02
N SER A 332 -4.46 4.69 5.14
CA SER A 332 -4.11 5.47 6.33
C SER A 332 -2.89 4.88 7.05
N ALA A 333 -2.77 3.55 7.14
CA ALA A 333 -1.58 2.88 7.68
C ALA A 333 -0.34 3.20 6.83
N PHE A 334 -0.49 3.08 5.51
CA PHE A 334 0.54 3.42 4.53
C PHE A 334 1.02 4.87 4.67
N THR A 335 0.07 5.81 4.72
CA THR A 335 0.34 7.24 4.85
C THR A 335 1.10 7.57 6.13
N ASN A 336 0.64 7.03 7.26
CA ASN A 336 1.29 7.24 8.55
C ASN A 336 2.72 6.69 8.58
N ALA A 337 2.95 5.51 7.98
CA ALA A 337 4.29 4.93 7.89
C ALA A 337 5.23 5.78 7.03
N ILE A 338 4.75 6.33 5.91
CA ILE A 338 5.54 7.20 5.02
C ILE A 338 5.87 8.52 5.70
N ILE A 339 4.90 9.20 6.32
CA ILE A 339 5.16 10.45 7.05
C ILE A 339 6.17 10.21 8.18
N LYS A 340 6.03 9.09 8.91
CA LYS A 340 6.99 8.67 9.94
C LYS A 340 8.39 8.41 9.34
N HIS A 341 8.46 7.73 8.20
CA HIS A 341 9.72 7.46 7.49
C HIS A 341 10.42 8.75 7.07
N ILE A 342 9.68 9.65 6.41
CA ILE A 342 10.18 10.98 6.04
C ILE A 342 10.71 11.70 7.28
N ASN A 343 10.02 11.62 8.42
CA ASN A 343 10.45 12.28 9.64
C ASN A 343 11.53 11.57 10.46
N ARG A 344 12.05 10.41 10.04
CA ARG A 344 13.00 9.59 10.84
C ARG A 344 14.25 10.35 11.29
N SER A 345 14.73 11.28 10.48
CA SER A 345 15.90 12.13 10.77
C SER A 345 15.55 13.60 11.00
N ARG A 346 14.26 13.92 11.21
CA ARG A 346 13.75 15.28 11.43
C ARG A 346 13.27 15.44 12.86
N SER A 347 13.33 16.67 13.39
CA SER A 347 12.86 16.98 14.74
C SER A 347 12.42 18.44 14.86
N GLY A 348 11.63 18.74 15.91
CA GLY A 348 11.15 20.09 16.19
C GLY A 348 10.33 20.67 15.05
N SER A 349 10.58 21.94 14.71
CA SER A 349 9.91 22.66 13.63
C SER A 349 10.20 22.13 12.22
N ASN A 350 11.15 21.20 12.07
CA ASN A 350 11.51 20.62 10.76
C ASN A 350 10.67 19.38 10.41
N LEU A 351 9.71 19.01 11.25
CA LEU A 351 8.81 17.89 10.97
C LEU A 351 7.90 18.22 9.77
N VAL A 352 7.78 17.24 8.88
CA VAL A 352 6.87 17.27 7.73
C VAL A 352 5.53 16.72 8.18
N ASN A 353 4.46 17.47 7.93
CA ASN A 353 3.08 17.04 8.14
C ASN A 353 2.35 17.01 6.78
N TRP A 354 1.03 16.76 6.81
CA TRP A 354 0.23 16.70 5.59
C TRP A 354 0.20 18.02 4.81
N ASP A 355 0.35 19.18 5.46
CA ASP A 355 0.33 20.50 4.81
C ASP A 355 1.37 20.62 3.69
N VAL A 356 2.44 19.82 3.74
CA VAL A 356 3.49 19.75 2.71
C VAL A 356 2.99 19.11 1.42
N PHE A 357 1.95 18.27 1.49
CA PHE A 357 1.36 17.46 0.42
C PHE A 357 -0.09 17.85 0.09
N HIS A 358 -0.64 18.84 0.79
CA HIS A 358 -1.94 19.43 0.48
C HIS A 358 -1.83 20.37 -0.74
N ASP A 359 -2.84 20.34 -1.62
CA ASP A 359 -2.99 21.19 -2.81
C ASP A 359 -1.73 21.19 -3.70
N LEU A 360 -1.23 19.98 -3.99
CA LEU A 360 -0.06 19.81 -4.86
C LEU A 360 -0.42 20.06 -6.32
N SER A 361 -0.01 21.21 -6.83
CA SER A 361 -0.01 21.52 -8.28
C SER A 361 1.12 20.84 -9.05
N GLU A 362 2.20 20.45 -8.36
CA GLU A 362 3.31 19.69 -8.93
C GLU A 362 3.87 18.67 -7.94
N SER A 363 4.57 17.67 -8.46
CA SER A 363 5.21 16.65 -7.63
C SER A 363 6.33 17.19 -6.75
N LYS A 364 6.54 16.57 -5.58
CA LYS A 364 7.47 17.03 -4.55
C LYS A 364 8.33 15.88 -4.02
N LEU A 365 9.65 16.04 -4.03
CA LEU A 365 10.60 15.09 -3.45
C LEU A 365 10.92 15.47 -1.99
N VAL A 366 10.55 14.61 -1.03
CA VAL A 366 10.79 14.85 0.39
C VAL A 366 11.32 13.57 1.06
N GLY A 367 12.57 13.62 1.53
CA GLY A 367 13.16 12.49 2.27
C GLY A 367 13.26 11.19 1.47
N GLY A 368 13.65 11.28 0.18
CA GLY A 368 13.73 10.13 -0.72
C GLY A 368 12.39 9.68 -1.31
N VAL A 369 11.27 10.29 -0.91
CA VAL A 369 9.93 9.96 -1.42
C VAL A 369 9.48 11.03 -2.41
N LEU A 370 9.30 10.67 -3.68
CA LEU A 370 8.69 11.52 -4.69
C LEU A 370 7.17 11.36 -4.62
N VAL A 371 6.49 12.40 -4.16
CA VAL A 371 5.03 12.46 -4.07
C VAL A 371 4.48 13.17 -5.30
N LEU A 372 3.58 12.49 -6.01
CA LEU A 372 2.88 12.98 -7.20
C LEU A 372 1.50 13.54 -6.81
N THR A 373 0.94 14.36 -7.69
CA THR A 373 -0.35 15.04 -7.48
C THR A 373 -1.51 14.05 -7.49
N VAL A 374 -2.68 14.48 -6.99
CA VAL A 374 -3.92 13.69 -7.06
C VAL A 374 -4.25 13.35 -8.52
N GLU A 375 -4.22 14.34 -9.42
CA GLU A 375 -4.48 14.12 -10.85
C GLU A 375 -3.52 13.11 -11.51
N ALA A 376 -2.30 12.93 -10.99
CA ALA A 376 -1.38 11.97 -11.57
C ALA A 376 -1.77 10.51 -11.27
N PHE A 377 -2.26 10.23 -10.06
CA PHE A 377 -2.56 8.87 -9.61
C PHE A 377 -4.07 8.64 -9.49
N ALA A 378 -4.80 9.49 -8.80
CA ALA A 378 -6.20 9.27 -8.44
C ALA A 378 -7.16 10.17 -9.23
N ALA A 379 -6.96 10.27 -10.56
CA ALA A 379 -7.77 11.15 -11.39
C ALA A 379 -9.26 10.76 -11.42
N GLY A 380 -10.17 11.74 -11.52
CA GLY A 380 -11.59 11.48 -11.83
C GLY A 380 -12.48 10.95 -10.70
N GLN A 381 -12.08 11.08 -9.44
CA GLN A 381 -12.80 10.58 -8.25
C GLN A 381 -13.87 11.56 -7.70
N GLY A 382 -14.00 12.75 -8.28
CA GLY A 382 -15.05 13.72 -7.94
C GLY A 382 -14.79 14.53 -6.66
N HIS A 383 -13.60 14.40 -6.07
CA HIS A 383 -13.09 15.17 -4.94
C HIS A 383 -11.58 15.44 -5.11
N SER A 384 -10.99 16.17 -4.16
CA SER A 384 -9.54 16.47 -4.05
C SER A 384 -8.92 17.06 -5.32
N ASP A 385 -9.70 17.86 -6.06
CA ASP A 385 -9.32 18.47 -7.34
C ASP A 385 -8.63 17.50 -8.31
N SER A 386 -9.13 16.26 -8.33
CA SER A 386 -8.52 15.13 -9.05
C SER A 386 -8.51 15.24 -10.58
N GLY A 387 -9.08 16.29 -11.17
CA GLY A 387 -9.15 16.42 -12.63
C GLY A 387 -9.87 15.25 -13.30
N ASN A 388 -9.34 14.78 -14.43
CA ASN A 388 -9.91 13.65 -15.17
C ASN A 388 -8.82 12.80 -15.84
N HIS A 389 -9.19 11.61 -16.29
CA HIS A 389 -8.24 10.65 -16.88
C HIS A 389 -7.64 11.08 -18.23
N ASP A 390 -8.21 12.08 -18.91
CA ASP A 390 -7.67 12.62 -20.16
C ASP A 390 -6.62 13.72 -19.91
N ALA A 391 -6.44 14.12 -18.65
CA ALA A 391 -5.46 15.12 -18.26
C ALA A 391 -4.04 14.68 -18.64
N ARG A 392 -3.20 15.67 -18.97
CA ARG A 392 -1.80 15.41 -19.36
C ARG A 392 -1.00 14.76 -18.23
N SER A 393 -1.35 15.09 -16.99
CA SER A 393 -0.72 14.60 -15.77
C SER A 393 -1.09 13.17 -15.42
N ALA A 394 -2.27 12.68 -15.87
CA ALA A 394 -2.80 11.39 -15.45
C ALA A 394 -1.91 10.25 -15.93
N LEU A 395 -1.42 9.44 -14.99
CA LEU A 395 -0.48 8.34 -15.22
C LEU A 395 -1.18 6.99 -15.18
N VAL A 396 -2.18 6.86 -14.31
CA VAL A 396 -2.97 5.63 -14.10
C VAL A 396 -4.45 5.95 -13.96
N ARG A 397 -5.31 4.94 -14.16
CA ARG A 397 -6.76 5.00 -13.93
C ARG A 397 -7.14 3.83 -13.03
N HIS A 398 -7.82 4.10 -11.93
CA HIS A 398 -8.27 3.06 -11.00
C HIS A 398 -9.77 2.80 -11.16
N HIS A 399 -10.13 1.52 -11.29
CA HIS A 399 -11.50 1.06 -11.43
C HIS A 399 -12.08 0.64 -10.06
N TYR A 400 -12.26 1.62 -9.15
CA TYR A 400 -12.61 1.51 -7.71
C TYR A 400 -13.69 0.48 -7.28
N HIS A 401 -14.47 -0.08 -8.20
CA HIS A 401 -15.54 -1.04 -7.92
C HIS A 401 -15.24 -2.47 -8.39
N ALA A 402 -14.08 -2.73 -8.98
CA ALA A 402 -13.77 -4.01 -9.60
C ALA A 402 -13.43 -5.13 -8.59
N SER A 403 -12.73 -4.81 -7.50
CA SER A 403 -12.32 -5.78 -6.47
C SER A 403 -13.41 -6.15 -5.45
N ASN A 404 -14.44 -5.31 -5.30
CA ASN A 404 -15.63 -5.50 -4.43
C ASN A 404 -15.31 -5.90 -2.96
N TRP A 405 -14.09 -5.63 -2.48
CA TRP A 405 -13.71 -5.89 -1.09
C TRP A 405 -14.43 -5.00 -0.06
N PRO A 406 -14.80 -3.73 -0.37
CA PRO A 406 -15.50 -2.89 0.61
C PRO A 406 -16.85 -3.49 1.01
N SER A 407 -17.54 -4.14 0.08
CA SER A 407 -18.84 -4.80 0.32
C SER A 407 -18.75 -6.00 1.26
N ARG A 408 -17.54 -6.53 1.52
CA ARG A 408 -17.30 -7.65 2.46
C ARG A 408 -17.03 -7.19 3.89
N HIS A 409 -16.85 -5.89 4.11
CA HIS A 409 -16.49 -5.34 5.41
C HIS A 409 -17.46 -4.20 5.75
N PRO A 410 -18.21 -4.31 6.86
CA PRO A 410 -19.23 -3.33 7.18
C PRO A 410 -18.60 -1.96 7.42
N ARG A 411 -19.18 -0.92 6.83
CA ARG A 411 -18.95 0.47 7.19
C ARG A 411 -19.91 0.87 8.30
N TYR A 412 -19.60 1.96 8.99
CA TYR A 412 -20.59 2.59 9.83
C TYR A 412 -21.78 3.07 8.97
N LYS A 413 -22.97 2.53 9.27
CA LYS A 413 -24.23 2.91 8.63
C LYS A 413 -25.19 3.41 9.70
N HIS A 414 -25.56 4.69 9.64
CA HIS A 414 -26.65 5.21 10.48
C HIS A 414 -27.96 4.51 10.08
N PRO A 415 -28.80 4.05 11.04
CA PRO A 415 -29.97 3.23 10.73
C PRO A 415 -31.06 3.95 9.93
N VAL A 416 -30.99 5.28 9.80
CA VAL A 416 -31.94 6.09 9.00
C VAL A 416 -31.27 6.83 7.84
N TYR A 417 -30.01 7.26 8.02
CA TYR A 417 -29.33 8.17 7.07
C TYR A 417 -28.22 7.49 6.28
N GLY A 418 -28.00 6.20 6.49
CA GLY A 418 -26.98 5.45 5.77
C GLY A 418 -25.55 5.83 6.15
N GLU A 419 -24.63 5.62 5.20
CA GLU A 419 -23.20 5.88 5.34
C GLU A 419 -22.87 7.32 4.90
N VAL A 420 -22.07 8.03 5.68
CA VAL A 420 -21.66 9.42 5.36
C VAL A 420 -20.78 9.48 4.11
N GLU A 421 -20.06 8.40 3.79
CA GLU A 421 -19.17 8.35 2.60
C GLU A 421 -19.93 8.45 1.27
N ARG A 422 -21.24 8.23 1.26
CA ARG A 422 -22.07 8.50 0.07
C ARG A 422 -22.07 9.96 -0.34
N CYS A 423 -21.74 10.87 0.57
CA CYS A 423 -21.57 12.28 0.27
C CYS A 423 -20.33 12.59 -0.57
N ASN A 424 -19.38 11.65 -0.70
CA ASN A 424 -18.15 11.83 -1.48
C ASN A 424 -17.44 13.16 -1.18
N TRP A 425 -17.24 13.46 0.10
CA TRP A 425 -16.58 14.69 0.58
C TRP A 425 -17.29 16.01 0.26
N ASN A 426 -18.53 15.98 -0.25
CA ASN A 426 -19.30 17.20 -0.45
C ASN A 426 -19.70 17.84 0.89
N ASP A 427 -19.24 19.07 1.12
CA ASP A 427 -19.42 19.74 2.41
C ASP A 427 -20.87 19.87 2.86
N ASP A 428 -21.75 20.33 1.99
CA ASP A 428 -23.17 20.51 2.31
C ASP A 428 -23.82 19.17 2.69
N CYS A 429 -23.51 18.11 1.94
CA CYS A 429 -24.02 16.77 2.21
C CYS A 429 -23.51 16.22 3.56
N VAL A 430 -22.20 16.31 3.83
CA VAL A 430 -21.63 15.79 5.08
C VAL A 430 -22.16 16.57 6.28
N ASN A 431 -22.19 17.90 6.20
CA ASN A 431 -22.73 18.75 7.26
C ASN A 431 -24.22 18.48 7.52
N GLN A 432 -25.00 18.25 6.47
CA GLN A 432 -26.41 17.87 6.60
C GLN A 432 -26.56 16.51 7.28
N TRP A 433 -25.75 15.52 6.89
CA TRP A 433 -25.75 14.20 7.51
C TRP A 433 -25.40 14.29 9.01
N ASP A 434 -24.36 15.05 9.37
CA ASP A 434 -23.96 15.25 10.76
C ASP A 434 -25.06 15.94 11.59
N HIS A 435 -25.68 16.98 11.02
CA HIS A 435 -26.82 17.66 11.62
C HIS A 435 -27.97 16.67 11.88
N ASP A 436 -28.35 15.88 10.88
CA ASP A 436 -29.49 14.98 10.97
C ASP A 436 -29.24 13.84 11.96
N VAL A 437 -28.02 13.30 12.00
CA VAL A 437 -27.60 12.33 13.01
C VAL A 437 -27.62 12.94 14.42
N ALA A 438 -27.22 14.20 14.57
CA ALA A 438 -27.26 14.89 15.85
C ALA A 438 -28.69 15.18 16.32
N GLU A 439 -29.59 15.59 15.42
CA GLU A 439 -31.01 15.78 15.72
C GLU A 439 -31.70 14.46 16.05
N PHE A 440 -31.43 13.39 15.29
CA PHE A 440 -31.97 12.06 15.57
C PHE A 440 -31.63 11.58 16.99
N LYS A 441 -30.40 11.79 17.44
CA LYS A 441 -29.96 11.45 18.81
C LYS A 441 -30.72 12.20 19.90
N LYS A 442 -31.28 13.38 19.62
CA LYS A 442 -32.08 14.18 20.57
C LYS A 442 -33.53 13.70 20.69
N LEU A 443 -34.02 12.92 19.73
CA LEU A 443 -35.40 12.44 19.73
C LEU A 443 -35.65 11.41 20.85
N PRO A 444 -36.88 11.30 21.39
CA PRO A 444 -37.23 10.23 22.32
C PRO A 444 -37.02 8.84 21.70
N GLU A 445 -36.62 7.83 22.49
CA GLU A 445 -36.35 6.47 21.97
C GLU A 445 -37.53 5.84 21.20
N LYS A 446 -38.76 6.20 21.55
CA LYS A 446 -39.96 5.72 20.84
C LYS A 446 -40.04 6.30 19.43
N GLU A 447 -39.69 7.58 19.29
CA GLU A 447 -39.64 8.29 18.00
C GLU A 447 -38.51 7.72 17.13
N GLN A 448 -37.32 7.52 17.73
CA GLN A 448 -36.17 6.92 17.05
C GLN A 448 -36.51 5.53 16.50
N ARG A 449 -37.10 4.65 17.32
CA ARG A 449 -37.54 3.31 16.89
C ARG A 449 -38.52 3.37 15.73
N ARG A 450 -39.50 4.27 15.79
CA ARG A 450 -40.47 4.45 14.71
C ARG A 450 -39.79 4.87 13.40
N LEU A 451 -38.88 5.84 13.44
CA LEU A 451 -38.15 6.29 12.26
C LEU A 451 -37.29 5.18 11.66
N ILE A 452 -36.65 4.36 12.50
CA ILE A 452 -35.88 3.19 12.06
C ILE A 452 -36.80 2.17 11.38
N GLU A 453 -37.92 1.79 12.02
CA GLU A 453 -38.89 0.84 11.46
C GLU A 453 -39.51 1.35 10.14
N ASP A 454 -39.79 2.65 10.06
CA ASP A 454 -40.30 3.28 8.84
C ASP A 454 -39.25 3.24 7.72
N HIS A 455 -38.00 3.57 8.00
CA HIS A 455 -36.90 3.50 7.04
C HIS A 455 -36.59 2.06 6.59
N GLU A 456 -36.58 1.08 7.52
CA GLU A 456 -36.38 -0.33 7.19
C GLU A 456 -37.47 -0.87 6.26
N ARG A 457 -38.72 -0.42 6.46
CA ARG A 457 -39.83 -0.76 5.57
C ARG A 457 -39.63 -0.14 4.18
N GLU A 458 -39.27 1.13 4.10
CA GLU A 458 -39.01 1.82 2.82
C GLU A 458 -37.84 1.17 2.06
N GLU A 459 -36.73 0.85 2.71
CA GLU A 459 -35.59 0.16 2.10
C GLU A 459 -35.98 -1.25 1.62
N LYS A 460 -36.82 -1.95 2.38
CA LYS A 460 -37.33 -3.27 1.97
C LYS A 460 -38.22 -3.17 0.74
N GLU A 461 -39.17 -2.22 0.71
CA GLU A 461 -40.03 -1.98 -0.45
C GLU A 461 -39.20 -1.60 -1.68
N LYS A 462 -38.18 -0.77 -1.51
CA LYS A 462 -37.25 -0.39 -2.58
C LYS A 462 -36.44 -1.58 -3.07
N ALA A 463 -35.88 -2.39 -2.19
CA ALA A 463 -35.12 -3.59 -2.55
C ALA A 463 -35.99 -4.63 -3.27
N GLU A 464 -37.25 -4.78 -2.88
CA GLU A 464 -38.22 -5.63 -3.57
C GLU A 464 -38.52 -5.11 -4.99
N ALA A 465 -38.69 -3.79 -5.15
CA ALA A 465 -38.90 -3.16 -6.45
C ALA A 465 -37.67 -3.30 -7.37
N GLU A 466 -36.47 -3.04 -6.86
CA GLU A 466 -35.21 -3.20 -7.60
C GLU A 466 -34.99 -4.67 -8.01
N ALA A 467 -35.28 -5.63 -7.11
CA ALA A 467 -35.20 -7.05 -7.43
C ALA A 467 -36.23 -7.49 -8.47
N GLU A 468 -37.41 -6.89 -8.49
CA GLU A 468 -38.40 -7.13 -9.54
C GLU A 468 -37.94 -6.55 -10.88
N GLU A 469 -37.40 -5.34 -10.88
CA GLU A 469 -36.83 -4.72 -12.09
C GLU A 469 -35.66 -5.52 -12.65
N ALA A 470 -34.72 -5.95 -11.80
CA ALA A 470 -33.59 -6.77 -12.21
C ALA A 470 -34.04 -8.10 -12.83
N ARG A 471 -35.07 -8.75 -12.27
CA ARG A 471 -35.66 -9.96 -12.88
C ARG A 471 -36.27 -9.69 -14.25
N ARG A 472 -36.95 -8.55 -14.43
CA ARG A 472 -37.49 -8.15 -15.73
C ARG A 472 -36.39 -7.89 -16.76
N GLN A 473 -35.32 -7.20 -16.36
CA GLN A 473 -34.16 -6.95 -17.22
C GLN A 473 -33.45 -8.25 -17.59
N GLN A 474 -33.29 -9.19 -16.64
CA GLN A 474 -32.69 -10.49 -16.91
C GLN A 474 -33.55 -11.30 -17.89
N GLN A 475 -34.86 -11.34 -17.71
CA GLN A 475 -35.78 -12.00 -18.64
C GLN A 475 -35.68 -11.40 -20.05
N GLN A 476 -35.63 -10.07 -20.16
CA GLN A 476 -35.46 -9.39 -21.45
C GLN A 476 -34.11 -9.73 -22.11
N ALA A 477 -33.03 -9.80 -21.33
CA ALA A 477 -31.71 -10.18 -21.83
C ALA A 477 -31.67 -11.64 -22.30
N GLU A 478 -32.28 -12.56 -21.56
CA GLU A 478 -32.40 -13.97 -21.94
C GLU A 478 -33.25 -14.15 -23.20
N GLU A 479 -34.37 -13.42 -23.33
CA GLU A 479 -35.20 -13.41 -24.55
C GLU A 479 -34.43 -12.84 -25.75
N GLU A 480 -33.64 -11.77 -25.56
CA GLU A 480 -32.82 -11.20 -26.62
C GLU A 480 -31.69 -12.15 -27.04
N GLU A 481 -31.04 -12.82 -26.08
CA GLU A 481 -30.00 -13.81 -26.37
C GLU A 481 -30.58 -15.00 -27.15
N GLN A 482 -31.74 -15.52 -26.73
CA GLN A 482 -32.44 -16.58 -27.45
C GLN A 482 -32.79 -16.15 -28.88
N ARG A 483 -33.25 -14.91 -29.07
CA ARG A 483 -33.53 -14.36 -30.40
C ARG A 483 -32.25 -14.29 -31.26
N ARG A 484 -31.13 -13.83 -30.70
CA ARG A 484 -29.83 -13.80 -31.40
C ARG A 484 -29.36 -15.20 -31.78
N GLN A 485 -29.49 -16.17 -30.88
CA GLN A 485 -29.13 -17.57 -31.15
C GLN A 485 -30.01 -18.17 -32.27
N GLN A 486 -31.31 -17.87 -32.28
CA GLN A 486 -32.22 -18.30 -33.36
C GLN A 486 -31.86 -17.66 -34.70
N GLU A 487 -31.57 -16.36 -34.73
CA GLU A 487 -31.14 -15.65 -35.93
C GLU A 487 -29.81 -16.22 -36.48
N GLU A 488 -28.85 -16.53 -35.60
CA GLU A 488 -27.61 -17.20 -35.98
C GLU A 488 -27.83 -18.62 -36.51
N GLU A 489 -28.71 -19.40 -35.89
CA GLU A 489 -29.02 -20.76 -36.35
C GLU A 489 -29.72 -20.71 -37.71
N GLU A 490 -30.67 -19.80 -37.91
CA GLU A 490 -31.28 -19.57 -39.22
C GLU A 490 -30.27 -19.16 -40.28
N ALA A 491 -29.33 -18.26 -39.93
CA ALA A 491 -28.27 -17.85 -40.84
C ALA A 491 -27.38 -19.04 -41.24
N ARG A 492 -26.98 -19.88 -40.28
CA ARG A 492 -26.21 -21.11 -40.55
C ARG A 492 -26.98 -22.08 -41.44
N ARG A 493 -28.28 -22.29 -41.18
CA ARG A 493 -29.13 -23.15 -42.02
C ARG A 493 -29.25 -22.62 -43.45
N ARG A 494 -29.40 -21.31 -43.63
CA ARG A 494 -29.44 -20.68 -44.97
C ARG A 494 -28.11 -20.86 -45.71
N GLU A 495 -26.99 -20.73 -45.01
CA GLU A 495 -25.66 -20.96 -45.58
C GLU A 495 -25.45 -22.43 -45.98
N GLU A 496 -25.89 -23.38 -45.15
CA GLU A 496 -25.82 -24.82 -45.46
C GLU A 496 -26.72 -25.19 -46.65
N GLU A 497 -27.93 -24.64 -46.73
CA GLU A 497 -28.82 -24.86 -47.88
C GLU A 497 -28.25 -24.28 -49.18
N ALA A 498 -27.61 -23.10 -49.11
CA ALA A 498 -26.91 -22.51 -50.25
C ALA A 498 -25.77 -23.41 -50.73
N ARG A 499 -24.92 -23.91 -49.82
CA ARG A 499 -23.86 -24.88 -50.12
C ARG A 499 -24.40 -26.16 -50.76
N ARG A 500 -25.50 -26.72 -50.24
CA ARG A 500 -26.13 -27.92 -50.83
C ARG A 500 -26.64 -27.69 -52.25
N LYS A 501 -27.21 -26.50 -52.53
CA LYS A 501 -27.64 -26.13 -53.89
C LYS A 501 -26.46 -26.01 -54.84
N GLU A 502 -25.36 -25.40 -54.39
CA GLU A 502 -24.11 -25.32 -55.17
C GLU A 502 -23.54 -26.72 -55.47
N ASP A 503 -23.53 -27.63 -54.48
CA ASP A 503 -23.08 -29.01 -54.66
C ASP A 503 -23.97 -29.81 -55.63
N GLU A 504 -25.30 -29.62 -55.58
CA GLU A 504 -26.24 -30.25 -56.52
C GLU A 504 -26.06 -29.73 -57.94
N GLU A 505 -25.83 -28.43 -58.12
CA GLU A 505 -25.51 -27.85 -59.43
C GLU A 505 -24.17 -28.35 -59.97
N ALA A 506 -23.16 -28.50 -59.11
CA ALA A 506 -21.87 -29.08 -59.48
C ALA A 506 -22.01 -30.54 -59.94
N LYS A 507 -22.78 -31.36 -59.21
CA LYS A 507 -23.07 -32.76 -59.60
C LYS A 507 -23.83 -32.86 -60.91
N LYS A 508 -24.83 -31.99 -61.15
CA LYS A 508 -25.56 -31.95 -62.43
C LYS A 508 -24.66 -31.56 -63.60
N LYS A 509 -23.69 -30.67 -63.38
CA LYS A 509 -22.66 -30.34 -64.38
C LYS A 509 -21.77 -31.55 -64.68
N GLU A 510 -21.25 -32.23 -63.66
CA GLU A 510 -20.46 -33.46 -63.86
C GLU A 510 -21.23 -34.58 -64.58
N GLU A 511 -22.52 -34.75 -64.27
CA GLU A 511 -23.36 -35.78 -64.88
C GLU A 511 -23.69 -35.45 -66.35
N ASN A 512 -23.87 -34.17 -66.68
CA ASN A 512 -23.99 -33.71 -68.06
C ASN A 512 -22.67 -33.85 -68.82
N ASP A 513 -21.53 -33.58 -68.20
CA ASP A 513 -20.21 -33.77 -68.83
C ASP A 513 -19.94 -35.26 -69.12
N LYS A 514 -20.29 -36.17 -68.20
CA LYS A 514 -20.22 -37.63 -68.44
C LYS A 514 -21.15 -38.13 -69.54
N LYS A 515 -22.35 -37.55 -69.68
CA LYS A 515 -23.26 -37.85 -70.82
C LYS A 515 -22.72 -37.34 -72.16
N THR A 516 -21.97 -36.23 -72.13
CA THR A 516 -21.35 -35.65 -73.32
C THR A 516 -20.13 -36.46 -73.78
N ASP A 517 -19.38 -37.06 -72.84
CA ASP A 517 -18.28 -37.98 -73.16
C ASP A 517 -18.76 -39.34 -73.67
N ASN A 518 -19.83 -39.93 -73.10
CA ASN A 518 -20.39 -41.18 -73.64
C ASN A 518 -20.93 -41.01 -75.08
N LYS A 519 -21.43 -39.83 -75.44
CA LYS A 519 -21.86 -39.52 -76.82
C LYS A 519 -20.69 -39.35 -77.79
N LYS A 520 -19.50 -38.96 -77.31
CA LYS A 520 -18.27 -38.86 -78.12
C LYS A 520 -17.59 -40.22 -78.39
N THR A 521 -17.89 -41.25 -77.61
CA THR A 521 -17.39 -42.62 -77.87
C THR A 521 -18.21 -43.41 -78.89
N ASP A 522 -19.49 -43.08 -79.09
CA ASP A 522 -20.34 -43.76 -80.09
C ASP A 522 -20.28 -43.10 -81.49
N ASP A 523 -19.97 -41.80 -81.59
CA ASP A 523 -19.85 -41.09 -82.88
C ASP A 523 -18.46 -41.17 -83.52
N LYS A 524 -17.48 -41.86 -82.89
CA LYS A 524 -16.12 -42.06 -83.42
C LYS A 524 -15.93 -43.47 -84.00
N LYS A 525 -16.92 -43.95 -84.74
CA LYS A 525 -16.85 -45.19 -85.52
C LYS A 525 -17.45 -45.06 -86.92
N THR A 526 -17.33 -43.88 -87.54
CA THR A 526 -17.49 -43.75 -88.99
C THR A 526 -16.70 -42.54 -89.47
N GLU A 527 -16.03 -42.72 -90.60
CA GLU A 527 -15.22 -41.74 -91.35
C GLU A 527 -13.81 -41.49 -90.84
N GLY A 528 -12.88 -42.19 -91.51
CA GLY A 528 -11.45 -42.00 -91.37
C GLY A 528 -10.80 -41.39 -92.62
N SER A 529 -9.48 -41.38 -92.52
CA SER A 529 -8.47 -41.25 -93.58
C SER A 529 -8.03 -39.84 -93.99
N ASN A 530 -6.71 -39.65 -93.83
CA ASN A 530 -5.80 -38.66 -94.41
C ASN A 530 -5.89 -37.26 -93.77
N ASP A 531 -4.81 -36.60 -93.30
CA ASP A 531 -3.44 -36.62 -93.78
C ASP A 531 -2.41 -36.32 -92.67
N GLU A 532 -1.15 -36.62 -92.99
CA GLU A 532 0.05 -36.69 -92.16
C GLU A 532 0.61 -35.38 -91.56
N LYS A 533 1.40 -35.61 -90.48
CA LYS A 533 2.78 -35.14 -90.22
C LYS A 533 3.07 -33.88 -89.36
N LYS A 534 3.78 -34.21 -88.26
CA LYS A 534 4.98 -33.58 -87.66
C LYS A 534 4.85 -32.27 -86.87
N THR A 535 5.16 -32.35 -85.57
CA THR A 535 6.29 -31.68 -84.83
C THR A 535 6.08 -31.96 -83.32
N GLU A 536 6.97 -32.68 -82.63
CA GLU A 536 8.18 -32.22 -81.89
C GLU A 536 7.91 -31.47 -80.55
N ASN A 537 8.18 -32.20 -79.46
CA ASN A 537 8.96 -31.90 -78.24
C ASN A 537 8.71 -30.70 -77.29
N SER A 538 8.95 -31.04 -76.00
CA SER A 538 9.43 -30.24 -74.83
C SER A 538 8.35 -29.46 -74.05
N GLU A 539 8.06 -29.80 -72.79
CA GLU A 539 8.72 -29.49 -71.49
C GLU A 539 8.23 -28.19 -70.82
N GLY A 540 8.10 -28.23 -69.48
CA GLY A 540 7.94 -27.08 -68.57
C GLY A 540 6.56 -26.98 -67.92
N ALA A 541 6.38 -27.30 -66.61
CA ALA A 541 6.61 -26.42 -65.45
C ALA A 541 5.58 -25.25 -65.38
N ALA A 542 4.94 -24.85 -64.27
CA ALA A 542 4.97 -25.17 -62.85
C ALA A 542 3.78 -24.48 -62.13
N GLN A 543 3.56 -24.84 -60.86
CA GLN A 543 3.07 -24.02 -59.71
C GLN A 543 1.64 -23.43 -59.78
N GLY A 544 0.76 -23.65 -58.80
CA GLY A 544 0.93 -23.37 -57.36
C GLY A 544 0.49 -21.92 -57.13
N GLY A 545 -0.64 -21.58 -56.51
CA GLY A 545 -1.22 -22.14 -55.29
C GLY A 545 -1.16 -21.03 -54.23
N LYS A 546 -2.21 -20.20 -54.18
CA LYS A 546 -2.71 -19.49 -53.00
C LYS A 546 -4.16 -19.10 -53.24
#